data_AF-A0A3D1J7I3-F1
#
_entry.id   AF-A0A3D1J7I3-F1
#
_cell.length_a   1.000
_cell.length_b   1.000
_cell.length_c   1.000
_cell.angle_alpha   90.00
_cell.angle_beta   90.00
_cell.angle_gamma   90.00
#
_symmetry.space_group_name_H-M   'P 1'
#
loop_
_entity.id
_entity.type
_entity.pdbx_description
1 polymer ?
#
loop_
_entity_poly.entity_id
_entity_poly.type
_entity_poly.pdbx_seq_one_letter_code
_entity_poly.pdbx_strand_id
1 'polypeptide(L)'
;ASEQLRKLRFNRCFMGMNGGHTEAGFTTPDPEEAMIKQIAIEQSQQAYVLLDHSKFQQTTFAQVATIEAATIITDYCPKNYLTKFRAKTTLMEVFA
;
A
#
# COMPACT_ATOMS: atom_id res chain seq x y z
N ALA A 1 16.26 2.88 -13.54
CA ALA A 1 15.88 2.37 -12.21
C ALA A 1 14.82 1.25 -12.29
N SER A 2 13.67 1.49 -12.91
CA SER A 2 12.57 0.51 -13.03
C SER A 2 12.96 -0.84 -13.66
N GLU A 3 13.72 -0.83 -14.76
CA GLU A 3 14.20 -2.07 -15.43
C GLU A 3 15.11 -2.94 -14.55
N GLN A 4 15.89 -2.32 -13.66
CA GLN A 4 16.73 -3.06 -12.72
C GLN A 4 15.87 -3.69 -11.63
N LEU A 5 14.89 -2.95 -11.10
CA LEU A 5 13.95 -3.41 -10.07
C LEU A 5 13.17 -4.65 -10.53
N ARG A 6 12.75 -4.71 -11.81
CA ARG A 6 12.03 -5.87 -12.37
C ARG A 6 12.82 -7.18 -12.37
N LYS A 7 14.15 -7.12 -12.19
CA LYS A 7 15.05 -8.29 -12.16
C LYS A 7 15.41 -8.72 -10.72
N LEU A 8 14.97 -7.96 -9.72
CA LEU A 8 15.23 -8.28 -8.31
C LEU A 8 14.10 -9.14 -7.76
N ARG A 9 14.41 -9.95 -6.75
CA ARG A 9 13.41 -10.68 -5.97
C ARG A 9 13.58 -10.35 -4.50
N PHE A 10 12.67 -9.53 -3.98
CA PHE A 10 12.72 -9.13 -2.58
C PHE A 10 12.02 -10.17 -1.71
N ASN A 11 12.59 -10.46 -0.53
CA ASN A 11 11.85 -11.20 0.49
C ASN A 11 10.69 -10.35 1.03
N ARG A 12 10.96 -9.06 1.27
CA ARG A 12 9.98 -8.12 1.82
C ARG A 12 10.19 -6.72 1.26
N CYS A 13 9.11 -5.99 1.00
CA CYS A 13 9.16 -4.55 0.77
C CYS A 13 8.25 -3.79 1.73
N PHE A 14 8.64 -2.55 2.05
CA PHE A 14 7.88 -1.60 2.86
C PHE A 14 7.73 -0.31 2.06
N MET A 15 6.49 0.10 1.79
CA MET A 15 6.19 1.24 0.92
C MET A 15 5.23 2.21 1.61
N GLY A 16 5.58 3.49 1.67
CA GLY A 16 4.64 4.53 2.08
C GLY A 16 3.65 4.85 0.95
N MET A 17 2.42 5.24 1.31
CA MET A 17 1.39 5.67 0.36
C MET A 17 0.73 6.98 0.80
N ASN A 18 0.05 7.65 -0.13
CA ASN A 18 -0.71 8.87 0.13
C ASN A 18 -2.22 8.61 0.24
N GLY A 19 -2.68 7.48 -0.27
CA GLY A 19 -4.06 7.03 -0.12
C GLY A 19 -4.17 5.53 -0.12
N GLY A 20 -5.13 5.02 0.65
CA GLY A 20 -5.58 3.63 0.61
C GLY A 20 -7.09 3.64 0.56
N HIS A 21 -7.66 3.26 -0.58
CA HIS A 21 -9.11 3.23 -0.81
C HIS A 21 -9.53 1.82 -1.19
N THR A 22 -10.67 1.34 -0.68
CA THR A 22 -11.07 -0.07 -0.85
C THR A 22 -11.27 -0.47 -2.31
N GLU A 23 -11.68 0.46 -3.16
CA GLU A 23 -11.92 0.31 -4.58
C GLU A 23 -10.75 0.80 -5.43
N ALA A 24 -10.21 2.00 -5.16
CA ALA A 24 -9.12 2.58 -5.95
C ALA A 24 -7.72 2.04 -5.58
N GLY A 25 -7.59 1.24 -4.52
CA GLY A 25 -6.32 0.66 -4.12
C GLY A 25 -5.41 1.62 -3.36
N PHE A 26 -4.12 1.30 -3.36
CA PHE A 26 -3.06 2.18 -2.89
C PHE A 26 -2.73 3.22 -3.96
N THR A 27 -2.64 4.48 -3.57
CA THR A 27 -2.39 5.59 -4.49
C THR A 27 -1.27 6.51 -3.99
N THR A 28 -0.56 7.11 -4.95
CA THR A 28 0.45 8.17 -4.73
C THR A 28 0.19 9.32 -5.73
N PRO A 29 0.65 10.56 -5.49
CA PRO A 29 0.34 11.68 -6.40
C PRO A 29 1.15 11.64 -7.70
N ASP A 30 2.35 11.05 -7.68
CA ASP A 30 3.26 11.01 -8.81
C ASP A 30 3.22 9.64 -9.54
N PRO A 31 2.89 9.60 -10.85
CA PRO A 31 2.94 8.37 -11.65
C PRO A 31 4.31 7.68 -11.69
N GLU A 32 5.42 8.41 -11.66
CA GLU A 32 6.75 7.80 -11.66
C GLU A 32 7.03 7.07 -10.33
N GLU A 33 6.64 7.69 -9.22
CA GLU A 33 6.66 7.08 -7.90
C GLU A 33 5.74 5.84 -7.86
N ALA A 34 4.55 5.94 -8.46
CA ALA A 34 3.61 4.83 -8.54
C ALA A 34 4.20 3.62 -9.25
N MET A 35 4.84 3.84 -10.40
CA MET A 35 5.47 2.79 -11.19
C MET A 35 6.57 2.07 -10.39
N ILE A 36 7.43 2.82 -9.70
CA ILE A 36 8.53 2.22 -8.91
C ILE A 36 7.98 1.40 -7.75
N LYS A 37 7.01 1.93 -7.00
CA LYS A 37 6.38 1.23 -5.87
C LYS A 37 5.62 -0.02 -6.33
N GLN A 38 4.92 0.06 -7.47
CA GLN A 38 4.22 -1.08 -8.06
C GLN A 38 5.19 -2.22 -8.36
N ILE A 39 6.29 -1.94 -9.06
CA ILE A 39 7.30 -2.96 -9.38
C ILE A 39 7.87 -3.57 -8.10
N ALA A 40 8.15 -2.75 -7.08
CA ALA A 40 8.68 -3.27 -5.83
C ALA A 40 7.69 -4.20 -5.10
N ILE A 41 6.38 -3.87 -5.11
CA ILE A 41 5.32 -4.74 -4.58
C ILE A 41 5.26 -6.04 -5.39
N GLU A 42 5.23 -5.96 -6.73
CA GLU A 42 5.17 -7.12 -7.63
C GLU A 42 6.38 -8.06 -7.49
N GLN A 43 7.57 -7.51 -7.22
CA GLN A 43 8.82 -8.27 -7.07
C GLN A 43 9.09 -8.76 -5.64
N SER A 44 8.15 -8.54 -4.71
CA SER A 44 8.29 -8.94 -3.31
C SER A 44 7.49 -10.20 -2.98
N GLN A 45 8.08 -11.12 -2.22
CA GLN A 45 7.33 -12.25 -1.66
C GLN A 45 6.29 -11.79 -0.63
N GLN A 46 6.59 -10.73 0.11
CA GLN A 46 5.66 -10.08 1.04
C GLN A 46 5.76 -8.56 0.92
N ALA A 47 4.63 -7.90 0.70
CA ALA A 47 4.54 -6.46 0.63
C ALA A 47 3.82 -5.90 1.85
N TYR A 48 4.38 -4.80 2.38
CA TYR A 48 3.81 -4.03 3.47
C TYR A 48 3.64 -2.57 3.03
N VAL A 49 2.48 -2.00 3.31
CA VAL A 49 2.19 -0.59 3.05
C VAL A 49 2.06 0.15 4.38
N LEU A 50 2.82 1.25 4.51
CA LEU A 50 2.75 2.14 5.67
C LEU A 50 1.76 3.24 5.38
N LEU A 51 0.70 3.29 6.19
CA LEU A 51 -0.42 4.20 5.99
C LEU A 51 -0.96 4.63 7.35
N ASP A 52 -0.91 5.92 7.66
CA ASP A 52 -1.53 6.47 8.88
C ASP A 52 -3.06 6.57 8.73
N HIS A 53 -3.75 6.69 9.86
CA HIS A 53 -5.20 6.76 9.95
C HIS A 53 -5.84 7.81 9.02
N SER A 54 -5.14 8.90 8.71
CA SER A 54 -5.67 10.02 7.90
C SER A 54 -5.79 9.68 6.41
N LYS A 55 -5.12 8.61 5.96
CA LYS A 55 -5.03 8.20 4.55
C LYS A 55 -6.02 7.11 4.15
N PHE A 56 -6.82 6.58 5.08
CA PHE A 56 -7.86 5.61 4.77
C PHE A 56 -9.01 6.28 4.00
N GLN A 57 -9.51 5.57 2.98
CA GLN A 57 -10.48 6.05 2.00
C GLN A 57 -10.08 7.36 1.31
N GLN A 58 -8.78 7.63 1.22
CA GLN A 58 -8.25 8.71 0.40
C GLN A 58 -7.73 8.16 -0.93
N THR A 59 -7.84 8.98 -1.97
CA THR A 59 -7.30 8.70 -3.30
C THR A 59 -6.43 9.84 -3.77
N THR A 60 -5.33 9.51 -4.43
CA THR A 60 -4.47 10.45 -5.15
C THR A 60 -4.36 10.02 -6.62
N PHE A 61 -3.71 10.86 -7.42
CA PHE A 61 -3.77 10.79 -8.89
C PHE A 61 -3.39 9.44 -9.50
N ALA A 62 -2.32 8.78 -9.01
CA ALA A 62 -1.83 7.54 -9.60
C ALA A 62 -2.08 6.33 -8.70
N GLN A 63 -2.64 5.27 -9.28
CA GLN A 63 -2.80 3.96 -8.63
C GLN A 63 -1.47 3.19 -8.64
N VAL A 64 -1.15 2.55 -7.52
CA VAL A 64 0.05 1.71 -7.34
C VAL A 64 -0.30 0.23 -7.39
N ALA A 65 -1.26 -0.21 -6.57
CA ALA A 65 -1.68 -1.60 -6.46
C ALA A 65 -3.06 -1.69 -5.78
N THR A 66 -3.72 -2.84 -5.83
CA THR A 66 -4.96 -3.05 -5.07
C THR A 66 -4.67 -3.18 -3.56
N ILE A 67 -5.67 -3.00 -2.70
CA ILE A 67 -5.50 -3.11 -1.24
C ILE A 67 -5.04 -4.52 -0.83
N GLU A 68 -5.52 -5.54 -1.55
CA GLU A 68 -5.21 -6.95 -1.35
C GLU A 68 -3.72 -7.28 -1.60
N ALA A 69 -3.00 -6.42 -2.34
CA ALA A 69 -1.62 -6.68 -2.74
C ALA A 69 -0.59 -6.54 -1.59
N ALA A 70 -0.96 -5.94 -0.46
CA ALA A 70 -0.04 -5.72 0.65
C ALA A 70 -0.75 -5.70 2.01
N THR A 71 -0.03 -6.11 3.06
CA THR A 71 -0.47 -5.90 4.46
C THR A 71 -0.30 -4.43 4.84
N ILE A 72 -1.30 -3.84 5.46
CA ILE A 72 -1.22 -2.44 5.90
C ILE A 72 -0.70 -2.37 7.34
N ILE A 73 0.33 -1.56 7.54
CA ILE A 73 0.84 -1.17 8.85
C ILE A 73 0.37 0.26 9.12
N THR A 74 -0.30 0.48 10.24
CA THR A 74 -0.95 1.75 10.58
C THR A 74 -0.84 2.06 12.07
N ASP A 75 -1.02 3.32 12.45
CA ASP A 75 -1.19 3.71 13.85
C ASP A 75 -2.57 3.25 14.38
N TYR A 76 -3.64 3.52 13.65
CA TYR A 76 -4.95 2.92 13.88
C TYR A 76 -5.82 2.99 12.61
N CYS A 77 -6.74 2.04 12.45
CA CYS A 77 -7.75 2.12 11.38
C CYS A 77 -9.06 2.72 11.94
N PRO A 78 -9.60 3.80 11.33
CA PRO A 78 -10.89 4.35 11.72
C PRO A 78 -12.01 3.29 11.69
N LYS A 79 -12.84 3.25 12.75
CA LYS A 79 -13.85 2.19 12.96
C LYS A 79 -14.82 2.01 11.79
N ASN A 80 -15.18 3.10 11.11
CA ASN A 80 -16.05 3.10 9.95
C ASN A 80 -15.44 2.39 8.71
N TYR A 81 -14.12 2.24 8.67
CA TYR A 81 -13.39 1.60 7.57
C TYR A 81 -12.88 0.20 7.93
N LEU A 82 -12.71 -0.08 9.22
CA LEU A 82 -12.10 -1.31 9.74
C LEU A 82 -12.62 -2.59 9.08
N THR A 83 -13.94 -2.81 9.07
CA THR A 83 -14.54 -4.03 8.50
C THR A 83 -14.28 -4.14 6.99
N LYS A 84 -14.34 -3.01 6.27
CA LYS A 84 -14.14 -2.99 4.82
C LYS A 84 -12.70 -3.31 4.45
N PHE A 85 -11.73 -2.76 5.18
CA PHE A 85 -10.30 -3.02 4.93
C PHE A 85 -9.89 -4.42 5.37
N ARG A 86 -10.33 -4.89 6.54
CA ARG A 86 -10.03 -6.26 7.02
C ARG A 86 -10.60 -7.35 6.11
N ALA A 87 -11.68 -7.06 5.37
CA ALA A 87 -12.23 -7.98 4.38
C ALA A 87 -11.32 -8.14 3.13
N LYS A 88 -10.42 -7.19 2.89
CA LYS A 88 -9.56 -7.13 1.68
C LYS A 88 -8.09 -7.40 1.99
N THR A 89 -7.61 -7.00 3.16
CA THR A 89 -6.21 -7.20 3.54
C THR A 89 -6.02 -7.35 5.05
N THR A 90 -4.81 -7.73 5.44
CA THR A 90 -4.38 -7.74 6.83
C THR A 90 -4.08 -6.31 7.28
N LEU A 91 -4.58 -5.92 8.46
CA LEU A 91 -4.25 -4.67 9.13
C LEU A 91 -3.42 -4.97 10.38
N MET A 92 -2.25 -4.34 10.47
CA MET A 92 -1.36 -4.37 11.64
C MET A 92 -1.34 -2.98 12.27
N GLU A 93 -2.03 -2.83 13.40
CA GLU A 93 -1.99 -1.60 14.20
C GLU A 93 -0.77 -1.64 15.13
N VAL A 94 0.05 -0.59 15.10
CA VAL A 94 1.27 -0.47 15.91
C VAL A 94 1.11 0.69 16.88
N PHE A 95 1.11 0.35 18.18
CA PHE A 95 1.10 1.33 19.25
C PHE A 95 2.54 1.69 19.59
N ALA A 96 2.86 2.99 19.54
CA ALA A 96 4.14 3.53 19.98
C ALA A 96 4.22 3.60 21.51
#